data_AF-A0A1S2KBY2-F1
#
_entry.id   AF-A0A1S2KBY2-F1
#
_cell.length_a   1.000
_cell.length_b   1.000
_cell.length_c   1.000
_cell.angle_alpha   90.00
_cell.angle_beta   90.00
_cell.angle_gamma   90.00
#
_symmetry.space_group_name_H-M   'P 1'
#
loop_
_entity.id
_entity.type
_entity.pdbx_description
1 polymer ?
#
loop_
_entity_poly.entity_id
_entity_poly.type
_entity_poly.pdbx_seq_one_letter_code
_entity_poly.pdbx_strand_id
1 'polypeptide(L)'
;MTEQAGHTPVRVTRTTSTVRAEAGGHERRGPVTLGQANMIRCILRDEPDQMNIHDVWPVPSDATTQDVLDALRALAVRHDALRTTFPHPAGTAPREQRVAPAAHFTVTVLDHDELPTDDARYAEELAREARRTPFRLDHDFPLRAVLVTRRGTPLWLALAACHAATDGSALALLREEWLALLAGGALPDVAVTPLALAAEEAGPAGTRMSEASLRHWQRILRTGPQAMFAEPAAHGTETHAPCLTLRSRRGAHALARTAERTGALPSTVLLTAWCALVAHRAGQPVCVVALPTSNRFRSRLARTIAPLSQDALLALDTRVPTFDALLRTAWGATLNAYRHSRFDAQRLWDMIGKTTRERGSHFARDVVFNDISALPATLAGAAPPDTAAPDLELAWGPAQTLPSRLLTFVHETAPVLRLATWADPALFPRDRAEDLATGLVHLLEAAADKDVPLASLTEVTGVLPAARGAEWTRVDGCWVSPAAVADTLSRALDGRPVHVTADPDAGLVAYLPSGAEPLTPARAHAALMAALPGHPGVLAPRRYVIVADPPAETDRTGAWLRQRTLTEGTGREAADTT
;
A
#
# COMPACT_ATOMS: atom_id res chain seq x y z
N MET A 1 -37.11 28.05 38.78
CA MET A 1 -36.63 26.67 38.96
C MET A 1 -36.39 26.10 37.58
N THR A 2 -35.13 26.06 37.17
CA THR A 2 -34.69 25.38 35.96
C THR A 2 -33.34 24.77 36.35
N GLU A 3 -33.34 23.46 36.59
CA GLU A 3 -32.18 22.68 36.98
C GLU A 3 -31.09 22.80 35.90
N GLN A 4 -29.96 23.38 36.27
CA GLN A 4 -28.70 23.13 35.59
C GLN A 4 -28.32 21.68 35.87
N ALA A 5 -28.41 20.82 34.85
CA ALA A 5 -27.81 19.49 34.89
C ALA A 5 -26.28 19.67 35.07
N GLY A 6 -25.82 19.49 36.31
CA GLY A 6 -24.40 19.44 36.63
C GLY A 6 -23.78 18.25 35.94
N HIS A 7 -22.95 18.50 34.92
CA HIS A 7 -22.05 17.50 34.38
C HIS A 7 -20.93 17.29 35.40
N THR A 8 -21.12 16.34 36.32
CA THR A 8 -20.06 15.89 37.22
C THR A 8 -18.89 15.41 36.35
N PRO A 9 -17.65 15.89 36.57
CA PRO A 9 -16.52 15.47 35.76
C PRO A 9 -16.32 13.96 35.90
N VAL A 10 -16.33 13.25 34.76
CA VAL A 10 -16.06 11.81 34.71
C VAL A 10 -14.67 11.56 35.29
N ARG A 11 -14.61 10.88 36.44
CA ARG A 11 -13.35 10.57 37.10
C ARG A 11 -12.72 9.37 36.39
N VAL A 12 -11.46 9.56 35.99
CA VAL A 12 -10.62 8.50 35.41
C VAL A 12 -9.37 8.37 36.27
N THR A 13 -9.13 7.17 36.79
CA THR A 13 -7.90 6.86 37.52
C THR A 13 -6.92 6.17 36.58
N ARG A 14 -5.71 6.71 36.46
CA ARG A 14 -4.64 6.13 35.64
C ARG A 14 -3.63 5.42 36.54
N THR A 15 -3.42 4.13 36.29
CA THR A 15 -2.35 3.35 36.92
C THR A 15 -1.50 2.65 35.86
N THR A 16 -0.33 2.16 36.27
CA THR A 16 0.59 1.43 35.40
C THR A 16 0.92 0.10 36.03
N SER A 17 0.71 -0.98 35.30
CA SER A 17 1.07 -2.34 35.71
C SER A 17 2.29 -2.81 34.91
N THR A 18 3.36 -3.17 35.61
CA THR A 18 4.56 -3.74 34.98
C THR A 18 4.42 -5.24 34.86
N VAL A 19 4.54 -5.77 33.63
CA VAL A 19 4.53 -7.19 33.33
C VAL A 19 5.97 -7.65 33.06
N ARG A 20 6.38 -8.71 33.75
CA ARG A 20 7.64 -9.43 33.51
C ARG A 20 7.32 -10.78 32.89
N ALA A 21 7.94 -11.08 31.75
CA ALA A 21 7.73 -12.30 30.99
C ALA A 21 9.06 -13.04 30.82
N GLU A 22 9.28 -14.09 31.61
CA GLU A 22 10.50 -14.89 31.60
C GLU A 22 10.30 -16.12 30.70
N ALA A 23 10.92 -16.13 29.51
CA ALA A 23 10.90 -17.29 28.62
C ALA A 23 12.05 -18.28 28.91
N GLY A 24 13.07 -17.83 29.64
CA GLY A 24 14.28 -18.59 29.92
C GLY A 24 15.22 -18.69 28.71
N GLY A 25 16.29 -19.47 28.88
CA GLY A 25 17.34 -19.63 27.87
C GLY A 25 18.32 -18.46 27.79
N HIS A 26 19.04 -18.36 26.67
CA HIS A 26 20.01 -17.31 26.39
C HIS A 26 19.51 -16.35 25.32
N GLU A 27 20.07 -15.14 25.30
CA GLU A 27 19.85 -14.18 24.21
C GLU A 27 20.25 -14.82 22.86
N ARG A 28 19.40 -14.65 21.85
CA ARG A 28 19.64 -15.16 20.49
C ARG A 28 19.69 -14.00 19.49
N ARG A 29 20.54 -14.13 18.48
CA ARG A 29 20.73 -13.12 17.42
C ARG A 29 20.77 -13.78 16.05
N GLY A 30 20.42 -12.99 15.03
CA GLY A 30 20.50 -13.42 13.65
C GLY A 30 20.04 -12.31 12.69
N PRO A 31 20.15 -12.55 11.37
CA PRO A 31 19.71 -11.57 10.40
C PRO A 31 18.21 -11.30 10.53
N VAL A 32 17.78 -10.10 10.13
CA VAL A 32 16.35 -9.82 9.94
C VAL A 32 15.76 -10.67 8.80
N THR A 33 14.48 -11.01 8.92
CA THR A 33 13.70 -11.61 7.83
C THR A 33 13.48 -10.60 6.68
N LEU A 34 13.09 -11.08 5.50
CA LEU A 34 12.73 -10.23 4.36
C LEU A 34 11.61 -9.24 4.71
N GLY A 35 10.59 -9.70 5.44
CA GLY A 35 9.48 -8.85 5.88
C GLY A 35 9.87 -7.84 6.95
N GLN A 36 10.72 -8.22 7.92
CA GLN A 36 11.29 -7.28 8.89
C GLN A 36 12.11 -6.19 8.20
N ALA A 37 13.02 -6.57 7.29
CA ALA A 37 13.83 -5.61 6.53
C ALA A 37 12.94 -4.64 5.73
N ASN A 38 11.83 -5.14 5.16
CA ASN A 38 10.89 -4.30 4.44
C ASN A 38 10.23 -3.26 5.36
N MET A 39 9.69 -3.69 6.50
CA MET A 39 8.99 -2.80 7.43
C MET A 39 9.94 -1.83 8.15
N ILE A 40 11.15 -2.27 8.52
CA ILE A 40 12.19 -1.39 9.07
C ILE A 40 12.49 -0.24 8.11
N ARG A 41 12.65 -0.51 6.81
CA ARG A 41 12.87 0.55 5.81
C ARG A 41 11.73 1.56 5.78
N CYS A 42 10.49 1.10 5.84
CA CYS A 42 9.32 1.98 5.84
C CYS A 42 9.22 2.79 7.14
N ILE A 43 9.42 2.16 8.31
CA ILE A 43 9.44 2.84 9.62
C ILE A 43 10.49 3.95 9.70
N LEU A 44 11.65 3.77 9.06
CA LEU A 44 12.71 4.77 9.07
C LEU A 44 12.46 5.95 8.10
N ARG A 45 11.49 5.82 7.19
CA ARG A 45 11.21 6.81 6.14
C ARG A 45 9.88 7.54 6.39
N ASP A 46 8.87 6.80 6.82
CA ASP A 46 7.48 7.24 6.85
C ASP A 46 7.05 7.62 8.27
N GLU A 47 5.97 8.40 8.40
CA GLU A 47 5.47 8.84 9.69
C GLU A 47 4.98 7.66 10.56
N PRO A 48 5.11 7.74 11.90
CA PRO A 48 4.76 6.64 12.79
C PRO A 48 3.29 6.22 12.69
N ASP A 49 2.40 7.19 12.50
CA ASP A 49 0.99 6.92 12.33
C ASP A 49 0.70 6.25 10.98
N GLN A 50 1.60 6.25 10.00
CA GLN A 50 1.42 5.44 8.78
C GLN A 50 1.94 4.01 8.94
N MET A 51 2.95 3.83 9.80
CA MET A 51 3.70 2.56 9.89
C MET A 51 3.31 1.70 11.07
N ASN A 52 3.06 2.28 12.24
CA ASN A 52 2.60 1.50 13.38
C ASN A 52 1.18 0.98 13.10
N ILE A 53 0.89 -0.21 13.60
CA ILE A 53 -0.44 -0.82 13.48
C ILE A 53 -1.13 -0.79 14.84
N HIS A 54 -2.46 -0.84 14.86
CA HIS A 54 -3.24 -0.82 16.09
C HIS A 54 -4.40 -1.81 16.00
N ASP A 55 -4.91 -2.22 17.16
CA ASP A 55 -6.10 -3.07 17.27
C ASP A 55 -6.76 -2.83 18.64
N VAL A 56 -8.02 -3.22 18.76
CA VAL A 56 -8.79 -3.17 20.00
C VAL A 56 -9.37 -4.55 20.28
N TRP A 57 -9.02 -5.12 21.44
CA TRP A 57 -9.48 -6.45 21.83
C TRP A 57 -10.58 -6.33 22.90
N PRO A 58 -11.80 -6.84 22.64
CA PRO A 58 -12.83 -6.94 23.67
C PRO A 58 -12.37 -7.92 24.74
N VAL A 59 -12.48 -7.52 25.99
CA VAL A 59 -12.18 -8.36 27.15
C VAL A 59 -13.45 -9.15 27.50
N PRO A 60 -13.38 -10.49 27.63
CA PRO A 60 -14.48 -11.30 28.16
C PRO A 60 -14.95 -10.79 29.53
N SER A 61 -16.26 -10.78 29.76
CA SER A 61 -16.87 -10.17 30.96
C SER A 61 -16.49 -10.85 32.29
N ASP A 62 -16.02 -12.09 32.22
CA ASP A 62 -15.57 -12.92 33.34
C ASP A 62 -14.06 -12.78 33.62
N ALA A 63 -13.29 -12.14 32.72
CA ALA A 63 -11.87 -11.94 32.92
C ALA A 63 -11.59 -10.79 33.90
N THR A 64 -10.63 -11.00 34.80
CA THR A 64 -10.11 -9.95 35.68
C THR A 64 -8.96 -9.20 35.01
N THR A 65 -8.61 -8.02 35.55
CA THR A 65 -7.40 -7.31 35.13
C THR A 65 -6.15 -8.17 35.24
N GLN A 66 -6.06 -9.04 36.26
CA GLN A 66 -4.91 -9.93 36.42
C GLN A 66 -4.86 -10.98 35.30
N ASP A 67 -6.00 -11.56 34.91
CA ASP A 67 -6.08 -12.53 33.80
C ASP A 67 -5.62 -11.91 32.49
N VAL A 68 -6.01 -10.66 32.22
CA VAL A 68 -5.57 -9.89 31.05
C VAL A 68 -4.04 -9.73 31.04
N LEU A 69 -3.45 -9.32 32.17
CA LEU A 69 -2.00 -9.14 32.29
C LEU A 69 -1.25 -10.47 32.16
N ASP A 70 -1.80 -11.55 32.71
CA ASP A 70 -1.22 -12.88 32.67
C ASP A 70 -1.26 -13.48 31.27
N ALA A 71 -2.36 -13.29 30.54
CA ALA A 71 -2.46 -13.69 29.13
C ALA A 71 -1.45 -12.93 28.25
N LEU A 72 -1.28 -11.61 28.46
CA LEU A 72 -0.26 -10.82 27.75
C LEU A 72 1.17 -11.31 28.08
N ARG A 73 1.42 -11.65 29.35
CA ARG A 73 2.69 -12.25 29.77
C ARG A 73 2.95 -13.56 29.03
N ALA A 74 1.95 -14.44 28.97
CA ALA A 74 2.06 -15.74 28.32
C ALA A 74 2.37 -15.60 26.81
N LEU A 75 1.73 -14.64 26.12
CA LEU A 75 2.07 -14.33 24.73
C LEU A 75 3.52 -13.86 24.57
N ALA A 76 3.99 -12.97 25.44
CA ALA A 76 5.37 -12.47 25.40
C ALA A 76 6.41 -13.56 25.68
N VAL A 77 6.11 -14.50 26.60
CA VAL A 77 6.94 -15.69 26.84
C VAL A 77 6.99 -16.54 25.57
N ARG A 78 5.83 -16.85 25.02
CA ARG A 78 5.63 -17.79 23.91
C ARG A 78 6.22 -17.33 22.59
N HIS A 79 6.08 -16.05 22.24
CA HIS A 79 6.44 -15.54 20.91
C HIS A 79 7.74 -14.74 20.93
N ASP A 80 8.76 -15.26 20.25
CA ASP A 80 10.06 -14.58 20.08
C ASP A 80 9.91 -13.15 19.54
N ALA A 81 8.96 -12.92 18.63
CA ALA A 81 8.70 -11.60 18.05
C ALA A 81 8.38 -10.52 19.11
N LEU A 82 7.69 -10.88 20.20
CA LEU A 82 7.36 -9.96 21.28
C LEU A 82 8.54 -9.68 22.22
N ARG A 83 9.61 -10.49 22.14
CA ARG A 83 10.89 -10.29 22.84
C ARG A 83 12.00 -9.82 21.89
N THR A 84 11.66 -9.45 20.66
CA THR A 84 12.62 -9.07 19.63
C THR A 84 12.84 -7.57 19.61
N THR A 85 14.10 -7.18 19.50
CA THR A 85 14.59 -5.81 19.27
C THR A 85 15.57 -5.83 18.11
N PHE A 86 15.88 -4.66 17.53
CA PHE A 86 16.69 -4.50 16.34
C PHE A 86 17.85 -3.52 16.62
N PRO A 87 18.93 -3.97 17.30
CA PRO A 87 20.06 -3.12 17.62
C PRO A 87 20.78 -2.65 16.35
N HIS A 88 21.13 -1.37 16.29
CA HIS A 88 21.85 -0.77 15.17
C HIS A 88 22.55 0.53 15.60
N PRO A 89 23.68 0.91 14.95
CA PRO A 89 24.25 2.23 15.11
C PRO A 89 23.27 3.34 14.72
N ALA A 90 23.32 4.48 15.42
CA ALA A 90 22.51 5.63 15.09
C ALA A 90 22.68 6.04 13.62
N GLY A 91 21.58 6.31 12.94
CA GLY A 91 21.56 6.70 11.52
C GLY A 91 21.71 5.55 10.52
N THR A 92 21.73 4.29 10.97
CA THR A 92 21.80 3.11 10.08
C THR A 92 20.53 2.26 10.15
N ALA A 93 20.21 1.52 9.09
CA ALA A 93 19.09 0.59 9.13
C ALA A 93 19.50 -0.71 9.85
N PRO A 94 18.71 -1.22 10.82
CA PRO A 94 18.99 -2.50 11.45
C PRO A 94 19.02 -3.66 10.46
N ARG A 95 20.02 -4.52 10.60
CA ARG A 95 20.20 -5.75 9.82
C ARG A 95 20.18 -7.02 10.67
N GLU A 96 20.17 -6.86 11.98
CA GLU A 96 20.14 -7.92 12.97
C GLU A 96 18.88 -7.79 13.83
N GLN A 97 18.30 -8.92 14.19
CA GLN A 97 17.29 -9.03 15.24
C GLN A 97 17.89 -9.73 16.47
N ARG A 98 17.54 -9.23 17.66
CA ARG A 98 17.98 -9.73 18.96
C ARG A 98 16.76 -10.14 19.78
N VAL A 99 16.69 -11.42 20.11
CA VAL A 99 15.63 -12.02 20.92
C VAL A 99 16.12 -12.14 22.37
N ALA A 100 15.52 -11.38 23.27
CA ALA A 100 15.85 -11.44 24.69
C ALA A 100 15.25 -12.69 25.36
N PRO A 101 15.88 -13.25 26.41
CA PRO A 101 15.33 -14.37 27.18
C PRO A 101 14.13 -13.96 28.06
N ALA A 102 13.92 -12.65 28.23
CA ALA A 102 12.82 -12.08 28.98
C ALA A 102 12.31 -10.78 28.34
N ALA A 103 11.06 -10.41 28.60
CA ALA A 103 10.49 -9.10 28.28
C ALA A 103 9.99 -8.40 29.54
N HIS A 104 10.14 -7.08 29.53
CA HIS A 104 9.62 -6.18 30.55
C HIS A 104 8.82 -5.10 29.84
N PHE A 105 7.53 -5.00 30.14
CA PHE A 105 6.65 -4.01 29.51
C PHE A 105 5.59 -3.50 30.48
N THR A 106 5.02 -2.34 30.16
CA THR A 106 4.01 -1.71 30.98
C THR A 106 2.65 -1.74 30.27
N VAL A 107 1.61 -1.98 31.05
CA VAL A 107 0.21 -1.83 30.64
C VAL A 107 -0.34 -0.63 31.40
N THR A 108 -0.81 0.38 30.67
CA THR A 108 -1.54 1.50 31.29
C THR A 108 -2.96 1.03 31.57
N VAL A 109 -3.44 1.16 32.80
CA VAL A 109 -4.83 0.87 33.15
C VAL A 109 -5.56 2.19 33.35
N LEU A 110 -6.63 2.40 32.59
CA LEU A 110 -7.53 3.54 32.71
C LEU A 110 -8.83 3.05 33.33
N ASP A 111 -9.04 3.38 34.61
CA ASP A 111 -10.25 2.99 35.34
C ASP A 111 -11.24 4.14 35.41
N HIS A 112 -12.40 3.91 34.80
CA HIS A 112 -13.46 4.89 34.64
C HIS A 112 -14.61 4.62 35.62
N ASP A 113 -15.12 5.67 36.26
CA ASP A 113 -16.38 5.57 37.01
C ASP A 113 -17.57 5.35 36.06
N GLU A 114 -17.52 6.02 34.90
CA GLU A 114 -18.46 5.93 33.78
C GLU A 114 -17.68 6.03 32.46
N LEU A 115 -18.08 5.23 31.47
CA LEU A 115 -17.51 5.27 30.11
C LEU A 115 -18.42 6.07 29.17
N PRO A 116 -17.87 6.62 28.07
CA PRO A 116 -18.68 7.14 26.97
C PRO A 116 -19.71 6.09 26.49
N THR A 117 -20.83 6.54 25.92
CA THR A 117 -21.91 5.66 25.41
C THR A 117 -21.41 4.65 24.38
N ASP A 118 -20.37 5.00 23.64
CA ASP A 118 -19.70 4.14 22.66
C ASP A 118 -18.26 3.88 23.14
N ASP A 119 -18.13 2.89 24.01
CA ASP A 119 -16.89 2.51 24.67
C ASP A 119 -15.89 1.83 23.72
N ALA A 120 -16.38 1.07 22.75
CA ALA A 120 -15.57 0.48 21.68
C ALA A 120 -14.86 1.57 20.83
N ARG A 121 -15.58 2.62 20.43
CA ARG A 121 -14.97 3.76 19.73
C ARG A 121 -13.98 4.52 20.58
N TYR A 122 -14.25 4.68 21.86
CA TYR A 122 -13.29 5.29 22.78
C TYR A 122 -11.98 4.48 22.87
N ALA A 123 -12.07 3.16 22.96
CA ALA A 123 -10.89 2.28 22.94
C ALA A 123 -10.12 2.36 21.60
N GLU A 124 -10.83 2.47 20.47
CA GLU A 124 -10.23 2.69 19.15
C GLU A 124 -9.48 4.03 19.06
N GLU A 125 -10.04 5.10 19.62
CA GLU A 125 -9.37 6.41 19.70
C GLU A 125 -8.07 6.32 20.52
N LEU A 126 -8.06 5.58 21.64
CA LEU A 126 -6.86 5.32 22.45
C LEU A 126 -5.81 4.51 21.69
N ALA A 127 -6.21 3.47 20.95
CA ALA A 127 -5.31 2.65 20.14
C ALA A 127 -4.65 3.46 19.01
N ARG A 128 -5.43 4.33 18.35
CA ARG A 128 -4.93 5.27 17.34
C ARG A 128 -3.97 6.29 17.91
N GLU A 129 -4.24 6.81 19.11
CA GLU A 129 -3.32 7.73 19.77
C GLU A 129 -1.98 7.05 20.10
N ALA A 130 -2.02 5.82 20.64
CA ALA A 130 -0.81 5.05 20.96
C ALA A 130 0.07 4.74 19.74
N ARG A 131 -0.53 4.70 18.54
CA ARG A 131 0.12 4.47 17.24
C ARG A 131 0.94 5.67 16.75
N ARG A 132 0.61 6.90 17.18
CA ARG A 132 1.25 8.14 16.69
C ARG A 132 2.70 8.35 17.14
N THR A 133 3.14 7.62 18.16
CA THR A 133 4.52 7.73 18.68
C THR A 133 5.44 6.71 18.01
N PRO A 134 6.64 7.06 17.52
CA PRO A 134 7.59 6.09 16.97
C PRO A 134 8.01 5.04 18.00
N PHE A 135 8.24 3.79 17.59
CA PHE A 135 8.88 2.77 18.43
C PHE A 135 10.40 2.83 18.26
N ARG A 136 11.14 2.81 19.38
CA ARG A 136 12.61 2.68 19.37
C ARG A 136 12.98 1.23 19.12
N LEU A 137 13.27 0.91 17.85
CA LEU A 137 13.52 -0.46 17.40
C LEU A 137 14.60 -1.19 18.21
N ASP A 138 15.58 -0.48 18.76
CA ASP A 138 16.72 -1.04 19.48
C ASP A 138 16.41 -1.52 20.92
N HIS A 139 15.31 -1.08 21.55
CA HIS A 139 14.97 -1.48 22.92
C HIS A 139 13.49 -1.43 23.33
N ASP A 140 12.61 -0.77 22.59
CA ASP A 140 11.19 -0.74 22.97
C ASP A 140 10.58 -2.16 22.90
N PHE A 141 9.68 -2.45 23.84
CA PHE A 141 8.78 -3.59 23.68
C PHE A 141 7.85 -3.34 22.48
N PRO A 142 7.62 -4.31 21.59
CA PRO A 142 6.96 -4.07 20.31
C PRO A 142 5.44 -3.85 20.42
N LEU A 143 4.88 -3.79 21.64
CA LEU A 143 3.48 -3.45 21.89
C LEU A 143 3.38 -2.32 22.92
N ARG A 144 2.35 -1.48 22.78
CA ARG A 144 1.88 -0.56 23.81
C ARG A 144 0.45 -0.92 24.13
N ALA A 145 0.15 -1.11 25.41
CA ALA A 145 -1.14 -1.60 25.86
C ALA A 145 -1.81 -0.64 26.83
N VAL A 146 -3.08 -0.33 26.54
CA VAL A 146 -3.97 0.43 27.40
C VAL A 146 -5.20 -0.43 27.70
N LEU A 147 -5.35 -0.83 28.96
CA LEU A 147 -6.52 -1.56 29.44
C LEU A 147 -7.56 -0.56 29.94
N VAL A 148 -8.72 -0.54 29.30
CA VAL A 148 -9.88 0.28 29.69
C VAL A 148 -10.74 -0.54 30.63
N THR A 149 -10.94 -0.03 31.85
CA THR A 149 -11.78 -0.66 32.87
C THR A 149 -12.89 0.28 33.30
N ARG A 150 -14.01 -0.29 33.77
CA ARG A 150 -15.10 0.44 34.43
C ARG A 150 -15.26 -0.08 35.85
N ARG A 151 -14.93 0.77 36.84
CA ARG A 151 -14.96 0.42 38.27
C ARG A 151 -14.22 -0.90 38.57
N GLY A 152 -13.05 -1.06 37.96
CA GLY A 152 -12.19 -2.25 38.08
C GLY A 152 -12.52 -3.41 37.13
N THR A 153 -13.65 -3.40 36.43
CA THR A 153 -13.99 -4.44 35.45
C THR A 153 -13.37 -4.13 34.09
N PRO A 154 -12.48 -4.98 33.53
CA PRO A 154 -11.88 -4.73 32.22
C PRO A 154 -12.88 -4.95 31.09
N LEU A 155 -12.82 -4.09 30.07
CA LEU A 155 -13.76 -4.09 28.94
C LEU A 155 -13.04 -4.13 27.60
N TRP A 156 -11.98 -3.35 27.45
CA TRP A 156 -11.25 -3.22 26.20
C TRP A 156 -9.75 -3.15 26.42
N LEU A 157 -8.99 -3.82 25.57
CA LEU A 157 -7.55 -3.67 25.47
C LEU A 157 -7.20 -2.95 24.17
N ALA A 158 -6.82 -1.68 24.26
CA ALA A 158 -6.35 -0.89 23.14
C ALA A 158 -4.84 -1.10 22.95
N LEU A 159 -4.42 -1.43 21.73
CA LEU A 159 -3.05 -1.80 21.40
C LEU A 159 -2.51 -0.96 20.25
N ALA A 160 -1.25 -0.54 20.36
CA ALA A 160 -0.42 -0.17 19.23
C ALA A 160 0.78 -1.10 19.16
N ALA A 161 1.21 -1.45 17.95
CA ALA A 161 2.27 -2.41 17.72
C ALA A 161 3.29 -1.94 16.68
N CYS A 162 4.55 -2.28 16.92
CA CYS A 162 5.63 -2.02 16.00
C CYS A 162 5.57 -2.96 14.80
N HIS A 163 5.45 -2.40 13.60
CA HIS A 163 5.31 -3.18 12.37
C HIS A 163 6.59 -3.96 11.98
N ALA A 164 7.73 -3.67 12.61
CA ALA A 164 8.94 -4.49 12.48
C ALA A 164 8.84 -5.82 13.24
N ALA A 165 7.96 -5.96 14.24
CA ALA A 165 7.80 -7.20 15.00
C ALA A 165 6.52 -7.96 14.62
N THR A 166 5.51 -7.28 14.07
CA THR A 166 4.21 -7.85 13.76
C THR A 166 3.60 -7.23 12.49
N ASP A 167 2.56 -7.84 11.95
CA ASP A 167 1.69 -7.30 10.92
C ASP A 167 0.22 -7.53 11.31
N GLY A 168 -0.73 -7.09 10.47
CA GLY A 168 -2.16 -7.29 10.77
C GLY A 168 -2.50 -8.76 11.03
N SER A 169 -2.11 -9.68 10.14
CA SER A 169 -2.38 -11.11 10.35
C SER A 169 -1.76 -11.65 11.65
N ALA A 170 -0.56 -11.20 12.03
CA ALA A 170 0.05 -11.58 13.31
C ALA A 170 -0.70 -10.99 14.52
N LEU A 171 -1.21 -9.75 14.46
CA LEU A 171 -2.06 -9.20 15.53
C LEU A 171 -3.37 -9.98 15.69
N ALA A 172 -3.99 -10.39 14.58
CA ALA A 172 -5.18 -11.23 14.60
C ALA A 172 -4.94 -12.58 15.29
N LEU A 173 -3.79 -13.22 15.00
CA LEU A 173 -3.38 -14.46 15.66
C LEU A 173 -3.08 -14.24 17.15
N LEU A 174 -2.40 -13.14 17.51
CA LEU A 174 -2.14 -12.80 18.90
C LEU A 174 -3.44 -12.58 19.68
N ARG A 175 -4.45 -11.94 19.08
CA ARG A 175 -5.78 -11.79 19.66
C ARG A 175 -6.47 -13.13 19.88
N GLU A 176 -6.44 -14.01 18.88
CA GLU A 176 -7.02 -15.35 18.96
C GLU A 176 -6.39 -16.14 20.12
N GLU A 177 -5.06 -16.14 20.21
CA GLU A 177 -4.34 -16.82 21.30
C GLU A 177 -4.59 -16.15 22.65
N TRP A 178 -4.69 -14.83 22.71
CA TRP A 178 -5.03 -14.09 23.93
C TRP A 178 -6.42 -14.48 24.47
N LEU A 179 -7.43 -14.52 23.61
CA LEU A 179 -8.79 -14.94 24.00
C LEU A 179 -8.83 -16.41 24.44
N ALA A 180 -8.08 -17.29 23.77
CA ALA A 180 -7.97 -18.69 24.18
C ALA A 180 -7.32 -18.84 25.56
N LEU A 181 -6.28 -18.05 25.87
CA LEU A 181 -5.65 -18.03 27.18
C LEU A 181 -6.60 -17.55 28.28
N LEU A 182 -7.39 -16.50 28.02
CA LEU A 182 -8.39 -16.01 28.96
C LEU A 182 -9.48 -17.04 29.24
N ALA A 183 -9.84 -17.86 28.25
CA ALA A 183 -10.77 -18.97 28.41
C ALA A 183 -10.15 -20.23 29.08
N GLY A 184 -8.88 -20.17 29.50
CA GLY A 184 -8.15 -21.33 30.06
C GLY A 184 -7.84 -22.43 29.03
N GLY A 185 -7.88 -22.11 27.73
CA GLY A 185 -7.65 -23.03 26.63
C GLY A 185 -6.17 -23.31 26.38
N ALA A 186 -5.89 -24.44 25.72
CA ALA A 186 -4.56 -24.76 25.22
C ALA A 186 -4.29 -24.05 23.89
N LEU A 187 -3.05 -23.56 23.73
CA LEU A 187 -2.59 -22.98 22.47
C LEU A 187 -1.93 -24.06 21.60
N PRO A 188 -2.00 -23.96 20.25
CA PRO A 188 -1.28 -24.85 19.36
C PRO A 188 0.24 -24.71 19.54
N ASP A 189 1.05 -25.54 18.88
CA ASP A 189 2.50 -25.33 18.87
C ASP A 189 2.88 -24.04 18.13
N VAL A 190 3.99 -23.41 18.54
CA VAL A 190 4.55 -22.25 17.83
C VAL A 190 5.06 -22.72 16.46
N ALA A 191 4.63 -22.04 15.40
CA ALA A 191 4.94 -22.44 14.03
C ALA A 191 6.43 -22.28 13.65
N VAL A 192 6.83 -21.12 13.16
CA VAL A 192 8.22 -20.78 12.88
C VAL A 192 8.57 -19.45 13.54
N THR A 193 9.72 -19.38 14.21
CA THR A 193 10.20 -18.14 14.85
C THR A 193 10.82 -17.21 13.80
N PRO A 194 10.85 -15.89 14.02
CA PRO A 194 11.51 -14.95 13.11
C PRO A 194 12.97 -15.31 12.78
N LEU A 195 13.74 -15.79 13.76
CA LEU A 195 15.12 -16.22 13.53
C LEU A 195 15.23 -17.46 12.63
N ALA A 196 14.37 -18.47 12.86
CA ALA A 196 14.34 -19.66 12.02
C ALA A 196 13.89 -19.32 10.59
N LEU A 197 12.92 -18.43 10.44
CA LEU A 197 12.48 -17.94 9.14
C LEU A 197 13.61 -17.20 8.40
N ALA A 198 14.37 -16.33 9.09
CA ALA A 198 15.48 -15.61 8.48
C ALA A 198 16.56 -16.57 7.97
N ALA A 199 16.85 -17.66 8.69
CA ALA A 199 17.76 -18.70 8.24
C ALA A 199 17.24 -19.44 6.98
N GLU A 200 15.93 -19.74 6.92
CA GLU A 200 15.31 -20.33 5.72
C GLU A 200 15.37 -19.40 4.51
N GLU A 201 15.13 -18.10 4.72
CA GLU A 201 15.16 -17.07 3.68
C GLU A 201 16.58 -16.84 3.13
N ALA A 202 17.59 -16.93 4.00
CA ALA A 202 19.00 -16.87 3.61
C ALA A 202 19.49 -18.15 2.91
N GLY A 203 18.78 -19.26 3.07
CA GLY A 203 19.10 -20.53 2.41
C GLY A 203 18.82 -20.52 0.90
N PRO A 204 19.33 -21.53 0.15
CA PRO A 204 19.23 -21.56 -1.31
C PRO A 204 17.79 -21.47 -1.86
N ALA A 205 16.81 -22.05 -1.15
CA ALA A 205 15.40 -22.00 -1.56
C ALA A 205 14.81 -20.59 -1.38
N GLY A 206 15.12 -19.91 -0.27
CA GLY A 206 14.69 -18.54 0.01
C GLY A 206 15.29 -17.55 -0.98
N THR A 207 16.59 -17.67 -1.28
CA THR A 207 17.25 -16.84 -2.30
C THR A 207 16.62 -17.02 -3.68
N ARG A 208 16.40 -18.26 -4.14
CA ARG A 208 15.76 -18.52 -5.45
C ARG A 208 14.34 -17.97 -5.53
N MET A 209 13.57 -18.06 -4.44
CA MET A 209 12.23 -17.47 -4.35
C MET A 209 12.30 -15.95 -4.48
N SER A 210 13.16 -15.30 -3.69
CA SER A 210 13.37 -13.84 -3.73
C SER A 210 13.75 -13.38 -5.14
N GLU A 211 14.69 -14.05 -5.79
CA GLU A 211 15.11 -13.72 -7.16
C GLU A 211 14.01 -13.95 -8.21
N ALA A 212 13.20 -15.01 -8.06
CA ALA A 212 12.05 -15.23 -8.93
C ALA A 212 11.03 -14.10 -8.80
N SER A 213 10.78 -13.63 -7.57
CA SER A 213 9.92 -12.47 -7.32
C SER A 213 10.47 -11.20 -7.98
N LEU A 214 11.77 -10.92 -7.83
CA LEU A 214 12.41 -9.77 -8.47
C LEU A 214 12.31 -9.83 -10.00
N ARG A 215 12.53 -11.00 -10.62
CA ARG A 215 12.35 -11.19 -12.07
C ARG A 215 10.90 -10.96 -12.51
N HIS A 216 9.94 -11.38 -11.69
CA HIS A 216 8.53 -11.15 -11.98
C HIS A 216 8.17 -9.67 -11.98
N TRP A 217 8.58 -8.94 -10.94
CA TRP A 217 8.42 -7.49 -10.85
C TRP A 217 9.10 -6.79 -12.04
N GLN A 218 10.36 -7.13 -12.31
CA GLN A 218 11.11 -6.53 -13.40
C GLN A 218 10.42 -6.70 -14.75
N ARG A 219 9.85 -7.88 -15.04
CA ARG A 219 9.12 -8.13 -16.29
C ARG A 219 7.93 -7.19 -16.46
N ILE A 220 7.15 -6.99 -15.40
CA ILE A 220 6.01 -6.06 -15.40
C ILE A 220 6.51 -4.63 -15.61
N LEU A 221 7.54 -4.20 -14.88
CA LEU A 221 8.07 -2.84 -14.98
C LEU A 221 8.73 -2.55 -16.35
N ARG A 222 9.24 -3.57 -17.04
CA ARG A 222 9.81 -3.40 -18.38
C ARG A 222 8.77 -3.23 -19.48
N THR A 223 7.54 -3.70 -19.28
CA THR A 223 6.55 -3.85 -20.36
C THR A 223 5.22 -3.16 -20.09
N GLY A 224 4.86 -3.01 -18.81
CA GLY A 224 3.64 -2.34 -18.38
C GLY A 224 3.77 -0.82 -18.29
N PRO A 225 2.64 -0.13 -18.07
CA PRO A 225 2.65 1.30 -17.77
C PRO A 225 3.49 1.59 -16.52
N GLN A 226 4.21 2.71 -16.53
CA GLN A 226 5.06 3.14 -15.40
C GLN A 226 4.30 4.02 -14.41
N ALA A 227 3.29 4.71 -14.91
CA ALA A 227 2.28 5.39 -14.12
C ALA A 227 0.90 4.94 -14.62
N MET A 228 0.01 4.61 -13.70
CA MET A 228 -1.37 4.30 -14.05
C MET A 228 -2.10 5.59 -14.41
N PHE A 229 -1.87 6.65 -13.66
CA PHE A 229 -2.51 7.95 -13.86
C PHE A 229 -1.51 8.98 -14.40
N ALA A 230 -1.35 8.98 -15.72
CA ALA A 230 -0.62 9.99 -16.46
C ALA A 230 -1.62 10.84 -17.26
N GLU A 231 -2.04 11.96 -16.67
CA GLU A 231 -3.00 12.93 -17.23
C GLU A 231 -2.65 14.35 -16.74
N PRO A 232 -3.17 15.43 -17.33
CA PRO A 232 -2.68 16.80 -17.08
C PRO A 232 -2.64 17.24 -15.62
N ALA A 233 -3.60 16.82 -14.80
CA ALA A 233 -3.67 17.19 -13.39
C ALA A 233 -2.73 16.36 -12.48
N ALA A 234 -2.10 15.32 -13.01
CA ALA A 234 -1.30 14.39 -12.21
C ALA A 234 0.08 14.97 -11.87
N HIS A 235 0.33 15.25 -10.59
CA HIS A 235 1.61 15.75 -10.10
C HIS A 235 2.01 15.13 -8.75
N GLY A 236 3.30 15.15 -8.42
CA GLY A 236 3.82 14.67 -7.13
C GLY A 236 3.88 13.15 -6.99
N THR A 237 4.41 12.66 -5.87
CA THR A 237 4.51 11.23 -5.53
C THR A 237 3.73 10.86 -4.27
N GLU A 238 3.32 11.86 -3.51
CA GLU A 238 2.49 11.73 -2.32
C GLU A 238 1.18 12.45 -2.55
N THR A 239 0.13 11.91 -1.93
CA THR A 239 -1.23 12.36 -2.13
C THR A 239 -1.87 12.61 -0.78
N HIS A 240 -2.36 13.83 -0.55
CA HIS A 240 -3.20 14.14 0.59
C HIS A 240 -4.68 13.97 0.21
N ALA A 241 -5.26 12.82 0.54
CA ALA A 241 -6.58 12.43 0.08
C ALA A 241 -7.54 12.18 1.26
N PRO A 242 -8.80 12.67 1.21
CA PRO A 242 -9.86 12.22 2.11
C PRO A 242 -10.24 10.76 1.85
N CYS A 243 -10.63 10.05 2.90
CA CYS A 243 -11.15 8.69 2.77
C CYS A 243 -12.60 8.71 2.27
N LEU A 244 -12.91 8.03 1.17
CA LEU A 244 -14.27 7.72 0.74
C LEU A 244 -14.62 6.29 1.18
N THR A 245 -15.61 6.16 2.05
CA THR A 245 -16.14 4.86 2.48
C THR A 245 -17.39 4.51 1.68
N LEU A 246 -17.40 3.35 1.04
CA LEU A 246 -18.58 2.72 0.44
C LEU A 246 -19.11 1.64 1.38
N ARG A 247 -20.43 1.65 1.64
CA ARG A 247 -21.16 0.55 2.29
C ARG A 247 -22.34 0.17 1.42
N SER A 248 -22.43 -1.08 0.97
CA SER A 248 -23.53 -1.49 0.09
C SER A 248 -23.98 -2.95 0.29
N ARG A 249 -25.25 -3.13 0.65
CA ARG A 249 -25.90 -4.46 0.66
C ARG A 249 -26.13 -4.99 -0.75
N ARG A 250 -26.68 -4.17 -1.66
CA ARG A 250 -26.86 -4.59 -3.06
C ARG A 250 -25.54 -4.95 -3.74
N GLY A 251 -24.45 -4.24 -3.42
CA GLY A 251 -23.10 -4.56 -3.91
C GLY A 251 -22.59 -5.92 -3.42
N ALA A 252 -22.78 -6.25 -2.13
CA ALA A 252 -22.44 -7.59 -1.61
C ALA A 252 -23.28 -8.70 -2.26
N HIS A 253 -24.58 -8.48 -2.43
CA HIS A 253 -25.47 -9.43 -3.08
C HIS A 253 -25.09 -9.65 -4.56
N ALA A 254 -24.82 -8.57 -5.30
CA ALA A 254 -24.36 -8.62 -6.69
C ALA A 254 -23.01 -9.32 -6.82
N LEU A 255 -22.08 -9.08 -5.89
CA LEU A 255 -20.80 -9.77 -5.82
C LEU A 255 -21.00 -11.29 -5.64
N ALA A 256 -21.85 -11.69 -4.70
CA ALA A 256 -22.17 -13.09 -4.44
C ALA A 256 -22.82 -13.77 -5.66
N ARG A 257 -23.80 -13.11 -6.29
CA ARG A 257 -24.46 -13.61 -7.51
C ARG A 257 -23.50 -13.73 -8.69
N THR A 258 -22.60 -12.77 -8.87
CA THR A 258 -21.58 -12.83 -9.93
C THR A 258 -20.62 -14.00 -9.69
N ALA A 259 -20.19 -14.18 -8.43
CA ALA A 259 -19.34 -15.30 -8.05
C ALA A 259 -20.04 -16.65 -8.30
N GLU A 260 -21.32 -16.77 -7.94
CA GLU A 260 -22.14 -17.96 -8.22
C GLU A 260 -22.27 -18.22 -9.73
N ARG A 261 -22.64 -17.20 -10.52
CA ARG A 261 -22.83 -17.31 -11.98
C ARG A 261 -21.55 -17.74 -12.70
N THR A 262 -20.40 -17.25 -12.26
CA THR A 262 -19.11 -17.45 -12.93
C THR A 262 -18.28 -18.59 -12.35
N GLY A 263 -18.64 -19.09 -11.16
CA GLY A 263 -17.85 -20.07 -10.41
C GLY A 263 -16.54 -19.54 -9.82
N ALA A 264 -16.33 -18.22 -9.85
CA ALA A 264 -15.12 -17.57 -9.34
C ALA A 264 -15.25 -17.22 -7.85
N LEU A 265 -14.12 -16.98 -7.17
CA LEU A 265 -14.13 -16.50 -5.79
C LEU A 265 -14.61 -15.03 -5.73
N PRO A 266 -15.42 -14.63 -4.73
CA PRO A 266 -15.87 -13.25 -4.56
C PRO A 266 -14.72 -12.22 -4.57
N SER A 267 -13.62 -12.49 -3.86
CA SER A 267 -12.45 -11.59 -3.87
C SER A 267 -11.82 -11.42 -5.26
N THR A 268 -11.84 -12.47 -6.09
CA THR A 268 -11.34 -12.43 -7.47
C THR A 268 -12.28 -11.64 -8.38
N VAL A 269 -13.60 -11.80 -8.21
CA VAL A 269 -14.60 -10.99 -8.93
C VAL A 269 -14.44 -9.52 -8.59
N LEU A 270 -14.36 -9.18 -7.30
CA LEU A 270 -14.21 -7.81 -6.82
C LEU A 270 -12.93 -7.15 -7.35
N LEU A 271 -11.78 -7.83 -7.21
CA LEU A 271 -10.50 -7.33 -7.74
C LEU A 271 -10.56 -7.15 -9.26
N THR A 272 -11.20 -8.07 -9.99
CA THR A 272 -11.34 -7.97 -11.45
C THR A 272 -12.18 -6.77 -11.85
N ALA A 273 -13.33 -6.57 -11.20
CA ALA A 273 -14.23 -5.44 -11.45
C ALA A 273 -13.54 -4.11 -11.15
N TRP A 274 -12.83 -4.05 -10.02
CA TRP A 274 -12.06 -2.87 -9.64
C TRP A 274 -10.93 -2.58 -10.63
N CYS A 275 -10.12 -3.58 -11.01
CA CYS A 275 -9.04 -3.40 -11.99
C CYS A 275 -9.57 -2.96 -13.37
N ALA A 276 -10.73 -3.49 -13.81
CA ALA A 276 -11.37 -3.09 -15.05
C ALA A 276 -11.75 -1.60 -15.03
N LEU A 277 -12.34 -1.11 -13.94
CA LEU A 277 -12.70 0.29 -13.79
C LEU A 277 -11.50 1.21 -13.63
N VAL A 278 -10.47 0.78 -12.90
CA VAL A 278 -9.22 1.55 -12.77
C VAL A 278 -8.53 1.68 -14.11
N ALA A 279 -8.40 0.59 -14.88
CA ALA A 279 -7.84 0.60 -16.22
C ALA A 279 -8.64 1.52 -17.16
N HIS A 280 -9.97 1.40 -17.13
CA HIS A 280 -10.89 2.24 -17.92
C HIS A 280 -10.77 3.72 -17.56
N ARG A 281 -10.83 4.08 -16.28
CA ARG A 281 -10.65 5.46 -15.78
C ARG A 281 -9.26 6.00 -16.14
N ALA A 282 -8.22 5.19 -16.04
CA ALA A 282 -6.86 5.58 -16.42
C ALA A 282 -6.68 5.72 -17.94
N GLY A 283 -7.57 5.12 -18.74
CA GLY A 283 -7.36 4.94 -20.17
C GLY A 283 -6.15 4.03 -20.47
N GLN A 284 -5.85 3.09 -19.58
CA GLN A 284 -4.75 2.14 -19.73
C GLN A 284 -5.29 0.76 -20.10
N PRO A 285 -4.68 0.04 -21.06
CA PRO A 285 -5.09 -1.33 -21.43
C PRO A 285 -4.57 -2.39 -20.45
N VAL A 286 -3.73 -2.03 -19.49
CA VAL A 286 -3.19 -2.94 -18.49
C VAL A 286 -3.28 -2.26 -17.14
N CYS A 287 -3.97 -2.87 -16.18
CA CYS A 287 -4.00 -2.43 -14.79
C CYS A 287 -2.78 -2.99 -14.05
N VAL A 288 -1.81 -2.14 -13.70
CA VAL A 288 -0.69 -2.49 -12.82
C VAL A 288 -1.03 -2.04 -11.41
N VAL A 289 -1.14 -2.99 -10.47
CA VAL A 289 -1.58 -2.75 -9.10
C VAL A 289 -0.72 -3.51 -8.10
N ALA A 290 -0.39 -2.85 -6.99
CA ALA A 290 0.22 -3.49 -5.83
C ALA A 290 -0.87 -4.09 -4.92
N LEU A 291 -0.71 -5.37 -4.58
CA LEU A 291 -1.60 -6.11 -3.69
C LEU A 291 -0.81 -6.50 -2.44
N PRO A 292 -0.90 -5.74 -1.33
CA PRO A 292 -0.31 -6.17 -0.06
C PRO A 292 -0.80 -7.58 0.30
N THR A 293 0.15 -8.47 0.56
CA THR A 293 -0.12 -9.90 0.66
C THR A 293 0.48 -10.46 1.95
N SER A 294 -0.34 -11.12 2.78
CA SER A 294 0.10 -11.64 4.10
C SER A 294 1.20 -12.70 4.03
N ASN A 295 1.41 -13.33 2.87
CA ASN A 295 2.40 -14.38 2.60
C ASN A 295 2.27 -15.63 3.49
N ARG A 296 1.10 -15.85 4.11
CA ARG A 296 0.78 -16.99 4.99
C ARG A 296 0.12 -18.18 4.29
N PHE A 297 0.42 -18.36 2.99
CA PHE A 297 -0.20 -19.39 2.15
C PHE A 297 0.20 -20.83 2.49
N ARG A 298 1.35 -21.02 3.17
CA ARG A 298 1.85 -22.35 3.56
C ARG A 298 1.48 -22.61 5.01
N SER A 299 1.05 -23.84 5.32
CA SER A 299 0.70 -24.26 6.68
C SER A 299 1.76 -23.92 7.72
N ARG A 300 3.05 -24.09 7.38
CA ARG A 300 4.19 -23.72 8.23
C ARG A 300 4.25 -22.23 8.61
N LEU A 301 3.76 -21.34 7.75
CA LEU A 301 3.75 -19.89 7.98
C LEU A 301 2.42 -19.37 8.51
N ALA A 302 1.36 -20.20 8.45
CA ALA A 302 -0.02 -19.78 8.71
C ALA A 302 -0.21 -19.11 10.07
N ARG A 303 0.53 -19.58 11.09
CA ARG A 303 0.45 -19.08 12.47
C ARG A 303 1.72 -18.35 12.94
N THR A 304 2.55 -17.86 12.00
CA THR A 304 3.78 -17.15 12.34
C THR A 304 3.48 -15.73 12.82
N ILE A 305 4.00 -15.39 14.01
CA ILE A 305 4.05 -14.02 14.54
C ILE A 305 5.34 -13.37 14.06
N ALA A 306 5.25 -12.64 12.96
CA ALA A 306 6.30 -11.83 12.34
C ALA A 306 5.65 -10.93 11.26
N PRO A 307 6.29 -9.84 10.82
CA PRO A 307 5.85 -9.16 9.61
C PRO A 307 6.23 -10.01 8.40
N LEU A 308 5.22 -10.58 7.73
CA LEU A 308 5.39 -11.32 6.47
C LEU A 308 4.78 -10.57 5.28
N SER A 309 3.95 -9.56 5.56
CA SER A 309 3.26 -8.80 4.52
C SER A 309 4.23 -8.06 3.59
N GLN A 310 4.09 -8.32 2.29
CA GLN A 310 4.81 -7.63 1.22
C GLN A 310 3.91 -7.53 -0.01
N ASP A 311 4.21 -6.61 -0.92
CA ASP A 311 3.41 -6.42 -2.13
C ASP A 311 3.55 -7.56 -3.13
N ALA A 312 2.44 -8.01 -3.69
CA ALA A 312 2.40 -8.68 -4.98
C ALA A 312 2.13 -7.64 -6.08
N LEU A 313 2.97 -7.61 -7.13
CA LEU A 313 2.68 -6.76 -8.29
C LEU A 313 1.86 -7.56 -9.32
N LEU A 314 0.61 -7.13 -9.52
CA LEU A 314 -0.29 -7.68 -10.53
C LEU A 314 -0.27 -6.77 -11.76
N ALA A 315 -0.24 -7.38 -12.95
CA ALA A 315 -0.54 -6.71 -14.21
C ALA A 315 -1.69 -7.47 -14.88
N LEU A 316 -2.84 -6.82 -15.02
CA LEU A 316 -4.05 -7.40 -15.62
C LEU A 316 -4.35 -6.72 -16.95
N ASP A 317 -4.25 -7.45 -18.06
CA ASP A 317 -4.51 -6.94 -19.41
C ASP A 317 -6.01 -6.92 -19.69
N THR A 318 -6.56 -5.73 -19.91
CA THR A 318 -7.99 -5.50 -20.14
C THR A 318 -8.35 -5.52 -21.62
N ARG A 319 -7.42 -5.86 -22.52
CA ARG A 319 -7.69 -6.02 -23.97
C ARG A 319 -8.35 -7.36 -24.29
N VAL A 320 -9.46 -7.60 -23.63
CA VAL A 320 -10.37 -8.74 -23.82
C VAL A 320 -11.78 -8.20 -24.06
N PRO A 321 -12.66 -8.94 -24.75
CA PRO A 321 -13.95 -8.37 -25.17
C PRO A 321 -14.92 -8.14 -24.00
N THR A 322 -14.87 -8.97 -22.96
CA THR A 322 -15.89 -9.01 -21.90
C THR A 322 -15.32 -9.20 -20.50
N PHE A 323 -16.14 -8.92 -19.49
CA PHE A 323 -15.82 -9.08 -18.07
C PHE A 323 -15.51 -10.53 -17.69
N ASP A 324 -16.31 -11.51 -18.15
CA ASP A 324 -16.05 -12.92 -17.85
C ASP A 324 -14.74 -13.39 -18.49
N ALA A 325 -14.39 -12.86 -19.68
CA ALA A 325 -13.09 -13.12 -20.30
C ALA A 325 -11.94 -12.57 -19.47
N LEU A 326 -12.09 -11.37 -18.92
CA LEU A 326 -11.10 -10.79 -18.01
C LEU A 326 -10.96 -11.62 -16.74
N LEU A 327 -12.09 -11.99 -16.12
CA LEU A 327 -12.16 -12.77 -14.88
C LEU A 327 -11.44 -14.12 -15.01
N ARG A 328 -11.60 -14.82 -16.14
CA ARG A 328 -10.89 -16.08 -16.43
C ARG A 328 -9.37 -15.92 -16.38
N THR A 329 -8.84 -14.78 -16.84
CA THR A 329 -7.39 -14.50 -16.81
C THR A 329 -6.93 -13.97 -15.46
N ALA A 330 -7.80 -13.25 -14.74
CA ALA A 330 -7.48 -12.59 -13.48
C ALA A 330 -7.08 -13.58 -12.39
N TRP A 331 -7.76 -14.73 -12.29
CA TRP A 331 -7.40 -15.75 -11.30
C TRP A 331 -5.95 -16.21 -11.42
N GLY A 332 -5.52 -16.61 -12.63
CA GLY A 332 -4.16 -17.04 -12.90
C GLY A 332 -3.12 -15.93 -12.68
N ALA A 333 -3.46 -14.70 -13.10
CA ALA A 333 -2.60 -13.54 -12.92
C ALA A 333 -2.39 -13.21 -11.42
N THR A 334 -3.46 -13.25 -10.63
CA THR A 334 -3.45 -12.99 -9.18
C THR A 334 -2.66 -14.06 -8.43
N LEU A 335 -2.88 -15.35 -8.71
CA LEU A 335 -2.08 -16.43 -8.11
C LEU A 335 -0.59 -16.30 -8.45
N ASN A 336 -0.28 -15.95 -9.69
CA ASN A 336 1.11 -15.73 -10.11
C ASN A 336 1.74 -14.51 -9.42
N ALA A 337 0.97 -13.44 -9.18
CA ALA A 337 1.43 -12.29 -8.42
C ALA A 337 1.72 -12.67 -6.96
N TYR A 338 0.79 -13.35 -6.27
CA TYR A 338 0.95 -13.81 -4.88
C TYR A 338 2.10 -14.80 -4.71
N ARG A 339 2.43 -15.60 -5.72
CA ARG A 339 3.60 -16.48 -5.68
C ARG A 339 4.92 -15.68 -5.62
N HIS A 340 4.91 -14.45 -6.12
CA HIS A 340 6.07 -13.59 -6.32
C HIS A 340 6.06 -12.34 -5.41
N SER A 341 5.44 -12.44 -4.23
CA SER A 341 5.32 -11.37 -3.23
C SER A 341 6.28 -11.52 -2.05
N ARG A 342 7.36 -12.29 -2.19
CA ARG A 342 8.42 -12.38 -1.16
C ARG A 342 9.77 -12.11 -1.79
N PHE A 343 10.45 -11.07 -1.33
CA PHE A 343 11.70 -10.58 -1.91
C PHE A 343 12.50 -9.75 -0.91
N ASP A 344 13.80 -9.62 -1.17
CA ASP A 344 14.63 -8.61 -0.54
C ASP A 344 14.20 -7.23 -1.04
N ALA A 345 13.74 -6.40 -0.11
CA ALA A 345 13.14 -5.15 -0.47
C ALA A 345 14.16 -4.08 -0.91
N GLN A 346 15.41 -4.14 -0.43
CA GLN A 346 16.47 -3.27 -0.96
C GLN A 346 16.76 -3.63 -2.41
N ARG A 347 16.94 -4.93 -2.71
CA ARG A 347 17.14 -5.41 -4.08
C ARG A 347 15.96 -5.09 -4.99
N LEU A 348 14.74 -5.07 -4.46
CA LEU A 348 13.56 -4.63 -5.22
C LEU A 348 13.69 -3.16 -5.62
N TRP A 349 13.97 -2.25 -4.69
CA TRP A 349 14.09 -0.83 -5.00
C TRP A 349 15.27 -0.53 -5.92
N ASP A 350 16.40 -1.20 -5.74
CA ASP A 350 17.55 -1.10 -6.66
C ASP A 350 17.15 -1.54 -8.08
N MET A 351 16.41 -2.66 -8.20
CA MET A 351 15.89 -3.14 -9.48
C MET A 351 14.88 -2.18 -10.10
N ILE A 352 13.96 -1.60 -9.32
CA ILE A 352 13.01 -0.58 -9.78
C ILE A 352 13.79 0.60 -10.33
N GLY A 353 14.71 1.19 -9.54
CA GLY A 353 15.50 2.35 -9.94
C GLY A 353 16.34 2.12 -11.18
N LYS A 354 16.96 0.93 -11.31
CA LYS A 354 17.67 0.53 -12.53
C LYS A 354 16.72 0.45 -13.73
N THR A 355 15.60 -0.24 -13.58
CA THR A 355 14.65 -0.48 -14.67
C THR A 355 14.00 0.82 -15.15
N THR A 356 13.59 1.70 -14.22
CA THR A 356 12.98 2.98 -14.56
C THR A 356 14.01 3.92 -15.20
N ARG A 357 15.27 3.91 -14.76
CA ARG A 357 16.36 4.64 -15.44
C ARG A 357 16.61 4.17 -16.87
N GLU A 358 16.68 2.86 -17.09
CA GLU A 358 16.85 2.29 -18.44
C GLU A 358 15.70 2.70 -19.37
N ARG A 359 14.45 2.65 -18.87
CA ARG A 359 13.27 3.06 -19.64
C ARG A 359 13.16 4.57 -19.84
N GLY A 360 13.71 5.37 -18.92
CA GLY A 360 13.52 6.80 -18.89
C GLY A 360 12.22 7.22 -18.20
N SER A 361 11.79 6.49 -17.18
CA SER A 361 10.52 6.68 -16.48
C SER A 361 10.73 6.77 -14.97
N HIS A 362 9.64 6.94 -14.22
CA HIS A 362 9.60 6.76 -12.77
C HIS A 362 8.37 5.93 -12.38
N PHE A 363 8.58 4.79 -11.71
CA PHE A 363 7.49 3.97 -11.17
C PHE A 363 7.18 4.39 -9.74
N ALA A 364 5.97 4.92 -9.51
CA ALA A 364 5.58 5.52 -8.23
C ALA A 364 4.67 4.64 -7.36
N ARG A 365 4.40 3.36 -7.73
CA ARG A 365 3.44 2.49 -7.02
C ARG A 365 2.07 3.18 -6.84
N ASP A 366 1.55 3.74 -7.94
CA ASP A 366 0.36 4.61 -7.94
C ASP A 366 -0.90 3.97 -7.35
N VAL A 367 -1.05 2.66 -7.53
CA VAL A 367 -2.32 1.96 -7.38
C VAL A 367 -2.17 0.77 -6.46
N VAL A 368 -3.02 0.72 -5.44
CA VAL A 368 -2.95 -0.28 -4.36
C VAL A 368 -4.35 -0.79 -4.06
N PHE A 369 -4.49 -2.11 -4.02
CA PHE A 369 -5.73 -2.77 -3.62
C PHE A 369 -5.42 -3.78 -2.51
N ASN A 370 -5.87 -3.47 -1.30
CA ASN A 370 -5.57 -4.24 -0.10
C ASN A 370 -6.84 -4.90 0.45
N ASP A 371 -6.99 -6.20 0.21
CA ASP A 371 -8.10 -6.96 0.76
C ASP A 371 -7.76 -7.47 2.16
N ILE A 372 -8.37 -6.85 3.17
CA ILE A 372 -8.24 -7.23 4.57
C ILE A 372 -9.54 -7.79 5.14
N SER A 373 -10.50 -8.16 4.29
CA SER A 373 -11.83 -8.63 4.70
C SER A 373 -11.80 -9.98 5.43
N ALA A 374 -10.69 -10.73 5.32
CA ALA A 374 -10.46 -11.96 6.08
C ALA A 374 -9.84 -11.72 7.48
N LEU A 375 -9.42 -10.49 7.81
CA LEU A 375 -8.93 -10.14 9.14
C LEU A 375 -10.10 -9.87 10.11
N PRO A 376 -9.91 -10.04 11.43
CA PRO A 376 -10.90 -9.64 12.42
C PRO A 376 -11.33 -8.18 12.25
N ALA A 377 -12.64 -7.90 12.40
CA ALA A 377 -13.23 -6.60 12.10
C ALA A 377 -12.55 -5.41 12.80
N THR A 378 -12.16 -5.54 14.08
CA THR A 378 -11.50 -4.45 14.83
C THR A 378 -10.15 -4.06 14.23
N LEU A 379 -9.36 -5.07 13.83
CA LEU A 379 -8.07 -4.88 13.19
C LEU A 379 -8.23 -4.34 11.76
N ALA A 380 -9.31 -4.74 11.10
CA ALA A 380 -9.71 -4.14 9.84
C ALA A 380 -10.28 -2.74 10.00
N GLY A 381 -10.45 -2.19 11.22
CA GLY A 381 -11.10 -0.89 11.43
C GLY A 381 -12.58 -0.86 11.01
N ALA A 382 -13.23 -2.03 10.94
CA ALA A 382 -14.65 -2.16 10.63
C ALA A 382 -15.49 -1.95 11.90
N ALA A 383 -16.38 -0.95 11.87
CA ALA A 383 -17.47 -0.79 12.84
C ALA A 383 -18.31 -2.09 12.95
N PRO A 384 -18.91 -2.37 14.13
CA PRO A 384 -19.71 -3.57 14.39
C PRO A 384 -20.80 -3.80 13.33
N PRO A 385 -21.24 -5.05 13.13
CA PRO A 385 -22.23 -5.40 12.11
C PRO A 385 -23.52 -4.61 12.34
N ASP A 386 -23.85 -3.79 11.35
CA ASP A 386 -25.02 -2.93 11.36
C ASP A 386 -26.22 -3.70 10.77
N THR A 387 -27.15 -4.06 11.64
CA THR A 387 -28.39 -4.75 11.24
C THR A 387 -29.31 -3.85 10.40
N ALA A 388 -29.06 -2.54 10.36
CA ALA A 388 -29.72 -1.55 9.51
C ALA A 388 -28.81 -1.01 8.38
N ALA A 389 -27.81 -1.79 7.94
CA ALA A 389 -26.91 -1.35 6.89
C ALA A 389 -27.64 -0.88 5.60
N PRO A 390 -27.15 0.18 4.95
CA PRO A 390 -27.79 0.83 3.81
C PRO A 390 -27.74 -0.04 2.55
N ASP A 391 -28.63 0.25 1.60
CA ASP A 391 -28.60 -0.37 0.28
C ASP A 391 -27.34 0.05 -0.50
N LEU A 392 -27.05 1.36 -0.51
CA LEU A 392 -25.77 1.96 -0.90
C LEU A 392 -25.61 3.29 -0.15
N GLU A 393 -24.46 3.47 0.50
CA GLU A 393 -24.07 4.70 1.20
C GLU A 393 -22.61 5.03 0.89
N LEU A 394 -22.35 6.32 0.71
CA LEU A 394 -21.02 6.90 0.59
C LEU A 394 -20.80 7.88 1.73
N ALA A 395 -19.66 7.78 2.40
CA ALA A 395 -19.30 8.68 3.51
C ALA A 395 -17.85 9.15 3.36
N TRP A 396 -17.62 10.44 3.60
CA TRP A 396 -16.28 11.03 3.56
C TRP A 396 -15.70 11.16 4.96
N GLY A 397 -14.52 10.58 5.14
CA GLY A 397 -13.71 10.66 6.35
C GLY A 397 -12.55 11.66 6.24
N PRO A 398 -11.68 11.70 7.27
CA PRO A 398 -10.54 12.59 7.31
C PRO A 398 -9.52 12.28 6.21
N ALA A 399 -8.75 13.31 5.83
CA ALA A 399 -7.67 13.19 4.87
C ALA A 399 -6.38 12.65 5.49
N GLN A 400 -5.63 11.91 4.68
CA GLN A 400 -4.36 11.30 5.03
C GLN A 400 -3.38 11.47 3.87
N THR A 401 -2.11 11.64 4.20
CA THR A 401 -1.02 11.66 3.21
C THR A 401 -0.57 10.23 2.93
N LEU A 402 -0.60 9.83 1.67
CA LEU A 402 -0.31 8.46 1.24
C LEU A 402 0.66 8.46 0.05
N PRO A 403 1.60 7.50 -0.03
CA PRO A 403 2.52 7.36 -1.15
C PRO A 403 1.88 6.59 -2.33
N SER A 404 0.65 6.96 -2.69
CA SER A 404 -0.14 6.32 -3.75
C SER A 404 -1.26 7.25 -4.19
N ARG A 405 -1.60 7.22 -5.48
CA ARG A 405 -2.69 8.01 -6.07
C ARG A 405 -4.07 7.39 -5.87
N LEU A 406 -4.13 6.07 -5.77
CA LEU A 406 -5.36 5.34 -5.51
C LEU A 406 -5.06 4.15 -4.59
N LEU A 407 -5.58 4.20 -3.38
CA LEU A 407 -5.47 3.13 -2.38
C LEU A 407 -6.88 2.71 -1.97
N THR A 408 -7.23 1.44 -2.20
CA THR A 408 -8.50 0.87 -1.76
C THR A 408 -8.26 -0.26 -0.78
N PHE A 409 -8.93 -0.19 0.37
CA PHE A 409 -9.04 -1.28 1.33
C PHE A 409 -10.41 -1.96 1.21
N VAL A 410 -10.42 -3.28 1.17
CA VAL A 410 -11.63 -4.10 1.33
C VAL A 410 -11.73 -4.52 2.78
N HIS A 411 -12.75 -4.04 3.48
CA HIS A 411 -12.99 -4.34 4.90
C HIS A 411 -13.98 -5.48 5.08
N GLU A 412 -14.94 -5.60 4.16
CA GLU A 412 -16.04 -6.56 4.25
C GLU A 412 -16.56 -6.84 2.84
N THR A 413 -16.87 -8.10 2.54
CA THR A 413 -17.49 -8.51 1.26
C THR A 413 -18.92 -9.03 1.43
N ALA A 414 -19.29 -9.44 2.64
CA ALA A 414 -20.63 -9.88 3.02
C ALA A 414 -20.84 -9.74 4.55
N PRO A 415 -22.06 -9.47 5.03
CA PRO A 415 -23.28 -9.19 4.25
C PRO A 415 -23.32 -7.80 3.61
N VAL A 416 -22.36 -6.93 3.92
CA VAL A 416 -22.23 -5.58 3.34
C VAL A 416 -20.89 -5.47 2.64
N LEU A 417 -20.86 -4.95 1.42
CA LEU A 417 -19.62 -4.61 0.74
C LEU A 417 -19.12 -3.31 1.36
N ARG A 418 -17.98 -3.36 2.07
CA ARG A 418 -17.37 -2.21 2.73
C ARG A 418 -15.99 -1.94 2.17
N LEU A 419 -15.85 -0.82 1.47
CA LEU A 419 -14.57 -0.36 0.92
C LEU A 419 -14.20 0.99 1.51
N ALA A 420 -12.92 1.22 1.74
CA ALA A 420 -12.38 2.54 2.03
C ALA A 420 -11.35 2.91 0.95
N THR A 421 -11.56 4.03 0.28
CA THR A 421 -10.75 4.47 -0.86
C THR A 421 -10.19 5.86 -0.61
N TRP A 422 -8.87 5.99 -0.76
CA TRP A 422 -8.18 7.26 -0.83
C TRP A 422 -7.76 7.47 -2.28
N ALA A 423 -8.29 8.50 -2.91
CA ALA A 423 -8.04 8.83 -4.30
C ALA A 423 -7.51 10.26 -4.39
N ASP A 424 -6.48 10.47 -5.22
CA ASP A 424 -5.87 11.77 -5.45
C ASP A 424 -6.91 12.80 -5.89
N PRO A 425 -7.20 13.86 -5.10
CA PRO A 425 -8.21 14.84 -5.44
C PRO A 425 -7.95 15.58 -6.75
N ALA A 426 -6.70 15.65 -7.23
CA ALA A 426 -6.38 16.23 -8.53
C ALA A 426 -6.89 15.37 -9.71
N LEU A 427 -7.03 14.06 -9.49
CA LEU A 427 -7.48 13.08 -10.48
C LEU A 427 -8.92 12.64 -10.25
N PHE A 428 -9.31 12.58 -8.99
CA PHE A 428 -10.61 12.17 -8.50
C PHE A 428 -11.19 13.28 -7.63
N PRO A 429 -11.69 14.37 -8.23
CA PRO A 429 -12.61 15.25 -7.51
C PRO A 429 -13.75 14.44 -6.90
N ARG A 430 -14.40 14.97 -5.85
CA ARG A 430 -15.33 14.19 -5.02
C ARG A 430 -16.38 13.43 -5.83
N ASP A 431 -17.01 14.09 -6.81
CA ASP A 431 -17.96 13.47 -7.74
C ASP A 431 -17.36 12.27 -8.47
N ARG A 432 -16.14 12.39 -9.00
CA ARG A 432 -15.46 11.30 -9.72
C ARG A 432 -15.01 10.15 -8.82
N ALA A 433 -14.68 10.42 -7.57
CA ALA A 433 -14.41 9.37 -6.59
C ALA A 433 -15.70 8.59 -6.25
N GLU A 434 -16.80 9.30 -6.07
CA GLU A 434 -18.13 8.73 -5.83
C GLU A 434 -18.65 7.94 -7.03
N ASP A 435 -18.43 8.43 -8.26
CA ASP A 435 -18.74 7.74 -9.52
C ASP A 435 -17.96 6.43 -9.63
N LEU A 436 -16.67 6.42 -9.28
CA LEU A 436 -15.87 5.19 -9.29
C LEU A 436 -16.40 4.16 -8.29
N ALA A 437 -16.74 4.59 -7.07
CA ALA A 437 -17.26 3.72 -6.02
C ALA A 437 -18.64 3.15 -6.38
N THR A 438 -19.53 4.00 -6.89
CA THR A 438 -20.89 3.59 -7.31
C THR A 438 -20.85 2.76 -8.58
N GLY A 439 -19.98 3.13 -9.53
CA GLY A 439 -19.76 2.40 -10.77
C GLY A 439 -19.25 0.97 -10.56
N LEU A 440 -18.47 0.73 -9.49
CA LEU A 440 -18.09 -0.62 -9.08
C LEU A 440 -19.31 -1.47 -8.71
N VAL A 441 -20.26 -0.90 -7.96
CA VAL A 441 -21.51 -1.59 -7.61
C VAL A 441 -22.33 -1.89 -8.87
N HIS A 442 -22.47 -0.93 -9.77
CA HIS A 442 -23.19 -1.11 -11.04
C HIS A 442 -22.55 -2.19 -11.93
N LEU A 443 -21.21 -2.24 -11.99
CA LEU A 443 -20.51 -3.30 -12.73
C LEU A 443 -20.79 -4.67 -12.13
N LEU A 444 -20.76 -4.80 -10.80
CA LEU A 444 -21.08 -6.06 -10.12
C LEU A 444 -22.53 -6.48 -10.37
N GLU A 445 -23.48 -5.56 -10.38
CA GLU A 445 -24.89 -5.86 -10.68
C GLU A 445 -25.08 -6.31 -12.12
N ALA A 446 -24.50 -5.58 -13.09
CA ALA A 446 -24.56 -5.98 -14.48
C ALA A 446 -23.90 -7.35 -14.71
N ALA A 447 -22.75 -7.59 -14.06
CA ALA A 447 -22.05 -8.86 -14.10
C ALA A 447 -22.80 -9.98 -13.35
N ALA A 448 -23.69 -9.68 -12.41
CA ALA A 448 -24.52 -10.68 -11.75
C ALA A 448 -25.59 -11.25 -12.71
N ASP A 449 -26.03 -10.44 -13.67
CA ASP A 449 -27.10 -10.81 -14.61
C ASP A 449 -26.56 -11.40 -15.92
N LYS A 450 -25.45 -10.88 -16.45
CA LYS A 450 -24.89 -11.31 -17.73
C LYS A 450 -23.40 -10.97 -17.86
N ASP A 451 -22.76 -11.53 -18.89
CA ASP A 451 -21.40 -11.10 -19.27
C ASP A 451 -21.43 -9.66 -19.84
N VAL A 452 -20.53 -8.80 -19.39
CA VAL A 452 -20.52 -7.36 -19.69
C VAL A 452 -19.42 -7.06 -20.71
N PRO A 453 -19.72 -6.47 -21.88
CA PRO A 453 -18.70 -5.98 -22.80
C PRO A 453 -17.83 -4.90 -22.15
N LEU A 454 -16.50 -5.03 -22.19
CA LEU A 454 -15.63 -4.02 -21.59
C LEU A 454 -15.71 -2.67 -22.32
N ALA A 455 -16.11 -2.67 -23.59
CA ALA A 455 -16.35 -1.45 -24.36
C ALA A 455 -17.56 -0.65 -23.86
N SER A 456 -18.50 -1.25 -23.11
CA SER A 456 -19.68 -0.57 -22.58
C SER A 456 -19.50 -0.11 -21.11
N LEU A 457 -18.28 -0.12 -20.56
CA LEU A 457 -18.05 0.23 -19.15
C LEU A 457 -18.58 1.62 -18.79
N THR A 458 -18.37 2.63 -19.64
CA THR A 458 -18.93 3.98 -19.39
C THR A 458 -20.45 3.97 -19.31
N GLU A 459 -21.11 3.28 -20.25
CA GLU A 459 -22.58 3.21 -20.31
C GLU A 459 -23.16 2.47 -19.09
N VAL A 460 -22.50 1.37 -18.68
CA VAL A 460 -22.96 0.54 -17.57
C VAL A 460 -22.70 1.19 -16.21
N THR A 461 -21.59 1.91 -16.06
CA THR A 461 -21.09 2.31 -14.74
C THR A 461 -21.09 3.82 -14.49
N GLY A 462 -21.21 4.64 -15.54
CA GLY A 462 -21.01 6.09 -15.47
C GLY A 462 -19.55 6.53 -15.36
N VAL A 463 -18.61 5.60 -15.14
CA VAL A 463 -17.18 5.93 -14.99
C VAL A 463 -16.60 6.38 -16.32
N LEU A 464 -16.15 7.63 -16.37
CA LEU A 464 -15.53 8.21 -17.56
C LEU A 464 -14.01 7.94 -17.59
N PRO A 465 -13.43 7.66 -18.78
CA PRO A 465 -11.98 7.59 -18.94
C PRO A 465 -11.33 8.97 -18.74
N ALA A 466 -10.03 8.99 -18.47
CA ALA A 466 -9.24 10.21 -18.35
C ALA A 466 -9.35 11.09 -19.61
N ALA A 467 -9.59 12.38 -19.41
CA ALA A 467 -9.55 13.36 -20.49
C ALA A 467 -8.10 13.78 -20.75
N ARG A 468 -7.66 13.62 -22.00
CA ARG A 468 -6.34 14.05 -22.47
C ARG A 468 -6.50 14.89 -23.72
N GLY A 469 -5.68 15.93 -23.88
CA GLY A 469 -5.63 16.70 -25.13
C GLY A 469 -4.99 15.90 -26.26
N ALA A 470 -5.11 16.40 -27.50
CA ALA A 470 -4.60 15.75 -28.71
C ALA A 470 -3.07 15.59 -28.73
N GLU A 471 -2.35 16.32 -27.87
CA GLU A 471 -0.91 16.25 -27.67
C GLU A 471 -0.46 14.99 -26.92
N TRP A 472 -1.37 14.30 -26.21
CA TRP A 472 -1.02 13.09 -25.49
C TRP A 472 -0.97 11.89 -26.42
N THR A 473 0.06 11.08 -26.26
CA THR A 473 0.22 9.84 -27.04
C THR A 473 0.77 8.72 -26.16
N ARG A 474 0.61 7.48 -26.63
CA ARG A 474 1.16 6.31 -25.96
C ARG A 474 2.50 5.94 -26.57
N VAL A 475 3.56 6.02 -25.77
CA VAL A 475 4.92 5.64 -26.14
C VAL A 475 5.40 4.62 -25.13
N ASP A 476 5.90 3.47 -25.60
CA ASP A 476 6.43 2.41 -24.72
C ASP A 476 5.42 2.02 -23.61
N GLY A 477 4.15 1.88 -23.98
CA GLY A 477 3.06 1.53 -23.06
C GLY A 477 2.67 2.61 -22.03
N CYS A 478 3.29 3.80 -22.06
CA CYS A 478 3.02 4.91 -21.15
C CYS A 478 2.28 6.04 -21.87
N TRP A 479 1.32 6.68 -21.20
CA TRP A 479 0.78 7.95 -21.67
C TRP A 479 1.77 9.07 -21.42
N VAL A 480 2.05 9.87 -22.44
CA VAL A 480 3.07 10.91 -22.39
C VAL A 480 2.58 12.17 -23.08
N SER A 481 2.93 13.33 -22.51
CA SER A 481 2.78 14.63 -23.17
C SER A 481 4.15 15.14 -23.62
N PRO A 482 4.43 15.23 -24.93
CA PRO A 482 5.68 15.80 -25.45
C PRO A 482 5.91 17.23 -24.95
N ALA A 483 4.85 18.02 -24.80
CA ALA A 483 4.92 19.36 -24.20
C ALA A 483 5.37 19.30 -22.74
N ALA A 484 4.79 18.41 -21.93
CA ALA A 484 5.23 18.26 -20.53
C ALA A 484 6.70 17.79 -20.43
N VAL A 485 7.15 16.94 -21.36
CA VAL A 485 8.58 16.54 -21.44
C VAL A 485 9.45 17.75 -21.78
N ALA A 486 9.06 18.55 -22.78
CA ALA A 486 9.76 19.76 -23.17
C ALA A 486 9.87 20.74 -21.99
N ASP A 487 8.75 21.03 -21.32
CA ASP A 487 8.68 21.97 -20.20
C ASP A 487 9.50 21.50 -18.99
N THR A 488 9.48 20.20 -18.71
CA THR A 488 10.24 19.61 -17.60
C THR A 488 11.73 19.65 -17.88
N LEU A 489 12.14 19.28 -19.09
CA LEU A 489 13.54 19.33 -19.50
C LEU A 489 14.04 20.77 -19.61
N SER A 490 13.22 21.70 -20.10
CA SER A 490 13.55 23.12 -20.19
C SER A 490 13.83 23.69 -18.80
N ARG A 491 12.95 23.44 -17.83
CA ARG A 491 13.15 23.87 -16.44
C ARG A 491 14.38 23.23 -15.80
N ALA A 492 14.64 21.95 -16.09
CA ALA A 492 15.84 21.25 -15.60
C ALA A 492 17.15 21.76 -16.23
N LEU A 493 17.07 22.57 -17.29
CA LEU A 493 18.21 23.15 -18.02
C LEU A 493 18.11 24.68 -18.08
N ASP A 494 17.68 25.29 -16.99
CA ASP A 494 17.65 26.76 -16.79
C ASP A 494 16.84 27.54 -17.84
N GLY A 495 15.69 27.00 -18.23
CA GLY A 495 14.75 27.66 -19.16
C GLY A 495 15.16 27.56 -20.63
N ARG A 496 16.10 26.68 -20.97
CA ARG A 496 16.53 26.44 -22.35
C ARG A 496 15.36 26.01 -23.24
N PRO A 497 15.23 26.52 -24.49
CA PRO A 497 14.20 26.04 -25.41
C PRO A 497 14.35 24.55 -25.71
N VAL A 498 13.26 23.79 -25.58
CA VAL A 498 13.21 22.36 -25.87
C VAL A 498 12.02 22.09 -26.77
N HIS A 499 12.25 21.30 -27.82
CA HIS A 499 11.16 20.77 -28.64
C HIS A 499 11.18 19.25 -28.61
N VAL A 500 10.02 18.65 -28.38
CA VAL A 500 9.89 17.19 -28.30
C VAL A 500 8.92 16.71 -29.35
N THR A 501 9.36 15.73 -30.12
CA THR A 501 8.52 14.98 -31.06
C THR A 501 8.29 13.59 -30.52
N ALA A 502 7.14 13.01 -30.85
CA ALA A 502 6.77 11.67 -30.44
C ALA A 502 6.44 10.80 -31.64
N ASP A 503 7.03 9.62 -31.65
CA ASP A 503 6.68 8.52 -32.52
C ASP A 503 6.27 7.32 -31.63
N PRO A 504 5.09 6.72 -31.81
CA PRO A 504 4.65 5.58 -31.00
C PRO A 504 5.62 4.38 -31.02
N ASP A 505 6.33 4.17 -32.12
CA ASP A 505 7.21 3.02 -32.35
C ASP A 505 8.68 3.38 -32.10
N ALA A 506 9.14 4.56 -32.54
CA ALA A 506 10.52 5.00 -32.42
C ALA A 506 10.81 5.76 -31.09
N GLY A 507 9.77 6.17 -30.37
CA GLY A 507 9.87 6.87 -29.10
C GLY A 507 9.94 8.39 -29.22
N LEU A 508 10.41 9.03 -28.16
CA LEU A 508 10.54 10.48 -28.10
C LEU A 508 11.91 10.98 -28.60
N VAL A 509 11.91 12.08 -29.36
CA VAL A 509 13.12 12.80 -29.74
C VAL A 509 13.05 14.24 -29.22
N ALA A 510 14.06 14.65 -28.45
CA ALA A 510 14.17 16.03 -27.96
C ALA A 510 15.25 16.79 -28.72
N TYR A 511 14.92 18.01 -29.14
CA TYR A 511 15.81 18.96 -29.81
C TYR A 511 16.11 20.12 -28.86
N LEU A 512 17.39 20.43 -28.68
CA LEU A 512 17.87 21.46 -27.75
C LEU A 512 19.06 22.21 -28.35
N PRO A 513 19.20 23.53 -28.14
CA PRO A 513 20.41 24.25 -28.53
C PRO A 513 21.59 23.90 -27.60
N SER A 514 22.83 24.01 -28.09
CA SER A 514 24.03 23.83 -27.27
C SER A 514 24.23 24.96 -26.26
N GLY A 515 23.87 26.20 -26.60
CA GLY A 515 23.99 27.37 -25.71
C GLY A 515 25.43 27.72 -25.34
N ALA A 516 25.61 28.62 -24.36
CA ALA A 516 26.92 29.14 -23.96
C ALA A 516 27.81 28.08 -23.28
N GLU A 517 27.21 27.21 -22.46
CA GLU A 517 27.87 26.04 -21.90
C GLU A 517 27.51 24.80 -22.73
N PRO A 518 28.49 24.06 -23.30
CA PRO A 518 28.21 22.91 -24.17
C PRO A 518 27.34 21.85 -23.50
N LEU A 519 26.15 21.63 -24.07
CA LEU A 519 25.21 20.61 -23.65
C LEU A 519 25.48 19.29 -24.38
N THR A 520 25.48 18.18 -23.63
CA THR A 520 25.59 16.83 -24.19
C THR A 520 24.27 16.07 -24.00
N PRO A 521 23.98 15.05 -24.84
CA PRO A 521 22.85 14.15 -24.62
C PRO A 521 22.83 13.54 -23.22
N ALA A 522 24.00 13.19 -22.65
CA ALA A 522 24.11 12.61 -21.31
C ALA A 522 23.70 13.61 -20.21
N ARG A 523 24.14 14.87 -20.31
CA ARG A 523 23.72 15.93 -19.37
C ARG A 523 22.23 16.21 -19.45
N ALA A 524 21.67 16.29 -20.66
CA ALA A 524 20.23 16.49 -20.86
C ALA A 524 19.41 15.31 -20.28
N HIS A 525 19.85 14.07 -20.53
CA HIS A 525 19.20 12.88 -19.99
C HIS A 525 19.27 12.85 -18.46
N ALA A 526 20.44 13.08 -17.87
CA ALA A 526 20.61 13.11 -16.42
C ALA A 526 19.73 14.19 -15.75
N ALA A 527 19.66 15.39 -16.34
CA ALA A 527 18.81 16.48 -15.87
C ALA A 527 17.33 16.09 -15.88
N LEU A 528 16.85 15.48 -16.98
CA LEU A 528 15.46 15.00 -17.05
C LEU A 528 15.19 13.89 -16.04
N MET A 529 16.07 12.91 -15.94
CA MET A 529 15.92 11.77 -15.03
C MET A 529 15.83 12.22 -13.56
N ALA A 530 16.58 13.25 -13.17
CA ALA A 530 16.49 13.85 -11.84
C ALA A 530 15.15 14.57 -11.61
N ALA A 531 14.53 15.09 -12.68
CA ALA A 531 13.25 15.79 -12.65
C ALA A 531 12.02 14.88 -12.89
N LEU A 532 12.19 13.58 -13.19
CA LEU A 532 11.06 12.67 -13.43
C LEU A 532 10.17 12.38 -12.20
N PRO A 533 10.70 12.24 -10.97
CA PRO A 533 9.85 11.97 -9.81
C PRO A 533 8.74 13.02 -9.67
N GLY A 534 7.50 12.54 -9.59
CA GLY A 534 6.32 13.40 -9.50
C GLY A 534 5.74 13.89 -10.83
N HIS A 535 6.28 13.47 -11.96
CA HIS A 535 5.81 13.85 -13.30
C HIS A 535 5.38 12.62 -14.13
N PRO A 536 4.21 12.01 -13.84
CA PRO A 536 3.80 10.74 -14.43
C PRO A 536 3.55 10.79 -15.95
N GLY A 537 3.29 11.98 -16.51
CA GLY A 537 3.15 12.20 -17.96
C GLY A 537 4.46 12.49 -18.71
N VAL A 538 5.61 12.36 -18.05
CA VAL A 538 6.93 12.65 -18.62
C VAL A 538 7.71 11.34 -18.80
N LEU A 539 8.22 11.14 -20.02
CA LEU A 539 9.10 10.03 -20.39
C LEU A 539 10.37 10.59 -21.00
N ALA A 540 11.52 10.03 -20.66
CA ALA A 540 12.80 10.50 -21.17
C ALA A 540 12.96 10.16 -22.66
N PRO A 541 13.33 11.14 -23.51
CA PRO A 541 13.65 10.92 -24.91
C PRO A 541 14.57 9.72 -25.16
N ARG A 542 14.27 8.96 -26.23
CA ARG A 542 15.15 7.90 -26.75
C ARG A 542 16.34 8.49 -27.48
N ARG A 543 16.20 9.71 -28.02
CA ARG A 543 17.25 10.47 -28.70
C ARG A 543 17.19 11.94 -28.30
N TYR A 544 18.35 12.50 -28.01
CA TYR A 544 18.56 13.93 -27.83
C TYR A 544 19.39 14.44 -29.00
N VAL A 545 18.94 15.51 -29.65
CA VAL A 545 19.59 16.17 -30.77
C VAL A 545 20.00 17.57 -30.32
N ILE A 546 21.30 17.79 -30.19
CA ILE A 546 21.86 19.08 -29.79
C ILE A 546 22.21 19.87 -31.04
N VAL A 547 21.58 21.02 -31.22
CA VAL A 547 21.75 21.90 -32.38
C VAL A 547 22.57 23.14 -32.02
N ALA A 548 23.10 23.85 -33.00
CA ALA A 548 23.90 25.05 -32.77
C ALA A 548 23.08 26.16 -32.08
N ASP A 549 21.98 26.56 -32.71
CA ASP A 549 21.13 27.66 -32.27
C ASP A 549 19.66 27.22 -32.22
N PRO A 550 18.83 27.80 -31.33
CA PRO A 550 17.39 27.55 -31.36
C PRO A 550 16.78 28.21 -32.61
N PRO A 551 15.77 27.58 -33.24
CA PRO A 551 15.01 28.25 -34.29
C PRO A 551 14.19 29.41 -33.74
N ALA A 552 13.82 30.38 -34.60
CA ALA A 552 12.91 31.46 -34.21
C ALA A 552 11.49 30.95 -33.86
N GLU A 553 11.05 29.89 -34.55
CA GLU A 553 9.76 29.22 -34.32
C GLU A 553 10.01 27.93 -33.52
N THR A 554 10.18 28.07 -32.19
CA THR A 554 10.55 26.97 -31.29
C THR A 554 9.45 25.92 -31.12
N ASP A 555 8.22 26.23 -31.49
CA ASP A 555 7.05 25.35 -31.48
C ASP A 555 6.92 24.48 -32.74
N ARG A 556 7.66 24.80 -33.81
CA ARG A 556 7.55 24.11 -35.10
C ARG A 556 8.62 23.05 -35.30
N THR A 557 8.22 21.78 -35.35
CA THR A 557 9.10 20.64 -35.66
C THR A 557 9.99 20.86 -36.88
N GLY A 558 9.40 21.38 -37.98
CA GLY A 558 10.15 21.62 -39.21
C GLY A 558 11.28 22.65 -39.06
N ALA A 559 11.17 23.58 -38.11
CA ALA A 559 12.20 24.59 -37.85
C ALA A 559 13.41 24.00 -37.14
N TRP A 560 13.19 23.06 -36.20
CA TRP A 560 14.26 22.32 -35.53
C TRP A 560 15.00 21.37 -36.46
N LEU A 561 14.27 20.68 -37.35
CA LEU A 561 14.88 19.75 -38.32
C LEU A 561 15.83 20.44 -39.33
N ARG A 562 15.69 21.75 -39.53
CA ARG A 562 16.58 22.54 -40.40
C ARG A 562 17.85 23.03 -39.69
N GLN A 563 17.92 22.92 -38.37
CA GLN A 563 19.09 23.36 -37.62
C GLN A 563 20.26 22.39 -37.82
N ARG A 564 21.48 22.93 -37.75
CA ARG A 564 22.70 22.10 -37.82
C ARG A 564 22.86 21.32 -36.51
N THR A 565 22.78 19.99 -36.61
CA THR A 565 23.12 19.08 -35.50
C THR A 565 24.62 19.16 -35.18
N LEU A 566 24.93 19.39 -33.91
CA LEU A 566 26.29 19.36 -33.37
C LEU A 566 26.63 17.98 -32.80
N THR A 567 25.72 17.42 -32.03
CA THR A 567 25.84 16.07 -31.46
C THR A 567 24.45 15.49 -31.21
N GLU A 568 24.36 14.17 -31.18
CA GLU A 568 23.13 13.47 -30.84
C GLU A 568 23.43 12.13 -30.20
N GLY A 569 22.49 11.62 -29.41
CA GLY A 569 22.65 10.33 -28.76
C GLY A 569 21.51 10.01 -27.82
N THR A 570 21.57 8.83 -27.21
CA THR A 570 20.53 8.38 -26.27
C THR A 570 20.62 9.07 -24.91
N GLY A 571 21.80 9.60 -24.59
CA GLY A 571 22.14 10.12 -23.25
C GLY A 571 22.21 9.06 -22.16
N ARG A 572 22.06 7.78 -22.50
CA ARG A 572 22.04 6.63 -21.55
C ARG A 572 23.39 5.91 -21.44
N GLU A 573 24.40 6.35 -22.18
CA GLU A 573 25.75 5.84 -22.03
C GLU A 573 26.26 6.17 -20.62
N ALA A 574 26.91 5.20 -19.98
CA ALA A 574 27.46 5.40 -18.65
C ALA A 574 28.45 6.58 -18.72
N ALA A 575 28.35 7.52 -17.78
CA ALA A 575 29.56 8.24 -17.40
C ALA A 575 30.58 7.17 -17.05
N ASP A 576 31.66 7.09 -17.83
CA ASP A 576 32.72 6.13 -17.59
C ASP A 576 33.06 6.13 -16.10
N THR A 577 33.15 4.93 -15.54
CA THR A 577 33.78 4.68 -14.25
C THR A 577 35.16 5.32 -14.24
N THR A 578 35.27 6.47 -13.59
CA THR A 578 36.52 7.05 -13.10
C THR A 578 36.37 7.38 -11.63
#